data_AF-A0A327J6E6-F1
#
_entry.id   AF-A0A327J6E6-F1
#
_cell.length_a   1.000
_cell.length_b   1.000
_cell.length_c   1.000
_cell.angle_alpha   90.00
_cell.angle_beta   90.00
_cell.angle_gamma   90.00
#
_symmetry.space_group_name_H-M   'P 1'
#
loop_
_entity.id
_entity.type
_entity.pdbx_description
1 polymer ?
#
loop_
_entity_poly.entity_id
_entity_poly.type
_entity_poly.pdbx_seq_one_letter_code
_entity_poly.pdbx_strand_id
1 'polypeptide(L)'
;MAESVENKRFCISSGVNTSSNATFRLCDLKSNLMFLLRKIRNTIIRHAELVSASHVTETLKRVQGDNKIEHKTLCHSELGSESKGSLDNVFKTAKKALAFTLAETLIVMGIIGVVAALTIPNLNASTADKEKVAKLKKIYSNLEDAIGRAQAVYGPTSDWSLMTLGGNEASTRAAERIGDFLKVSKTCGLTANSACLPTNVKYLNGTAFAGGTSVSYELASGNESYVYKYILADGTGIGIQAACGHVFFTVDIDGPSKGAQTIGKDLFGFNVDLLNSNTDRRDILLTDATTNGLMNSSNLTANFKSGLGLTTWVIQNDNMDYLKATDGKCKSNTRKVLDWTNTSCK
;
A
#
# COMPACT_ATOMS: atom_id res chain seq x y z
N MET A 1 39.04 0.73 31.74
CA MET A 1 38.30 -0.51 31.45
C MET A 1 37.52 -0.30 30.16
N ALA A 2 38.17 -0.61 29.03
CA ALA A 2 37.51 -0.82 27.76
C ALA A 2 37.61 -2.33 27.53
N GLU A 3 36.47 -3.00 27.31
CA GLU A 3 36.46 -4.41 26.96
C GLU A 3 35.82 -4.59 25.59
N SER A 4 36.56 -5.37 24.80
CA SER A 4 36.41 -5.69 23.40
C SER A 4 35.28 -6.69 23.18
N VAL A 5 34.48 -6.50 22.13
CA VAL A 5 33.80 -7.63 21.48
C VAL A 5 34.10 -7.59 19.99
N GLU A 6 34.92 -8.56 19.62
CA GLU A 6 35.53 -8.84 18.33
C GLU A 6 34.49 -9.40 17.35
N ASN A 7 34.41 -8.80 16.16
CA ASN A 7 33.50 -9.23 15.09
C ASN A 7 34.10 -10.43 14.35
N LYS A 8 33.75 -11.66 14.77
CA LYS A 8 34.15 -12.91 14.09
C LYS A 8 33.53 -12.99 12.69
N ARG A 9 34.36 -12.84 11.65
CA ARG A 9 34.02 -13.23 10.27
C ARG A 9 34.05 -14.75 10.15
N PHE A 10 32.89 -15.35 9.91
CA PHE A 10 32.78 -16.76 9.53
C PHE A 10 32.99 -16.86 8.01
N CYS A 11 34.13 -17.40 7.57
CA CYS A 11 34.38 -17.79 6.18
C CYS A 11 34.40 -19.31 6.11
N ILE A 12 33.39 -19.92 5.48
CA ILE A 12 33.42 -21.34 5.13
C ILE A 12 34.23 -21.48 3.84
N SER A 13 35.33 -22.24 3.91
CA SER A 13 36.10 -22.66 2.74
C SER A 13 35.74 -24.09 2.36
N SER A 14 35.32 -24.30 1.12
CA SER A 14 35.38 -25.59 0.46
C SER A 14 35.93 -25.37 -0.95
N GLY A 15 37.17 -25.81 -1.18
CA GLY A 15 37.70 -26.12 -2.51
C GLY A 15 37.43 -27.60 -2.83
N VAL A 16 37.71 -28.16 -4.01
CA VAL A 16 38.53 -27.81 -5.18
C VAL A 16 38.04 -28.74 -6.32
N ASN A 17 37.85 -28.26 -7.57
CA ASN A 17 38.48 -28.68 -8.86
C ASN A 17 37.36 -28.92 -9.92
N THR A 18 37.41 -28.56 -11.21
CA THR A 18 38.43 -28.10 -12.16
C THR A 18 37.77 -27.29 -13.32
N SER A 19 38.58 -26.48 -14.00
CA SER A 19 38.42 -25.95 -15.38
C SER A 19 37.78 -24.58 -15.61
N SER A 20 38.63 -23.66 -16.12
CA SER A 20 38.37 -22.43 -16.88
C SER A 20 37.82 -21.18 -16.16
N ASN A 21 38.74 -20.22 -16.01
CA ASN A 21 38.65 -18.75 -15.94
C ASN A 21 37.36 -18.01 -15.50
N ALA A 22 37.59 -17.04 -14.61
CA ALA A 22 36.73 -15.94 -14.14
C ALA A 22 35.80 -16.23 -12.94
N THR A 23 36.39 -16.45 -11.77
CA THR A 23 35.70 -16.28 -10.47
C THR A 23 35.71 -14.81 -10.06
N PHE A 24 34.66 -14.08 -10.43
CA PHE A 24 34.42 -12.71 -9.95
C PHE A 24 33.92 -12.77 -8.49
N ARG A 25 34.78 -12.39 -7.52
CA ARG A 25 34.46 -12.47 -6.09
C ARG A 25 33.43 -11.41 -5.69
N LEU A 26 32.22 -11.85 -5.32
CA LEU A 26 31.12 -11.03 -4.80
C LEU A 26 31.48 -10.16 -3.57
N CYS A 27 32.57 -10.48 -2.87
CA CYS A 27 33.04 -9.70 -1.70
C CYS A 27 33.74 -8.39 -2.09
N ASP A 28 34.41 -8.32 -3.24
CA ASP A 28 35.09 -7.08 -3.68
C ASP A 28 34.08 -6.01 -4.13
N LEU A 29 32.94 -6.43 -4.70
CA LEU A 29 31.88 -5.52 -5.10
C LEU A 29 31.23 -4.82 -3.89
N LYS A 30 31.06 -5.55 -2.78
CA LYS A 30 30.43 -5.02 -1.56
C LYS A 30 31.33 -4.02 -0.82
N SER A 31 32.65 -4.26 -0.84
CA SER A 31 33.65 -3.35 -0.26
C SER A 31 33.77 -2.05 -1.05
N ASN A 32 33.87 -2.16 -2.38
CA ASN A 32 33.97 -1.00 -3.28
C ASN A 32 32.68 -0.17 -3.30
N LEU A 33 31.50 -0.81 -3.23
CA LEU A 33 30.22 -0.12 -3.13
C LEU A 33 30.05 0.63 -1.80
N MET A 34 30.44 0.02 -0.67
CA MET A 34 30.42 0.71 0.63
C MET A 34 31.44 1.86 0.72
N PHE A 35 32.59 1.72 0.06
CA PHE A 35 33.58 2.78 -0.05
C PHE A 35 33.04 3.96 -0.89
N LEU A 36 32.39 3.67 -2.02
CA LEU A 36 31.73 4.67 -2.87
C LEU A 36 30.58 5.37 -2.14
N LEU A 37 29.72 4.65 -1.43
CA LEU A 37 28.60 5.23 -0.67
C LEU A 37 29.09 6.12 0.48
N ARG A 38 30.18 5.75 1.17
CA ARG A 38 30.82 6.62 2.17
C ARG A 38 31.41 7.88 1.53
N LYS A 39 32.02 7.76 0.35
CA LYS A 39 32.61 8.89 -0.39
C LYS A 39 31.53 9.85 -0.89
N ILE A 40 30.40 9.33 -1.38
CA ILE A 40 29.23 10.12 -1.80
C ILE A 40 28.59 10.84 -0.60
N ARG A 41 28.34 10.13 0.52
CA ARG A 41 27.77 10.74 1.74
C ARG A 41 28.61 11.91 2.26
N ASN A 42 29.94 11.74 2.32
CA ASN A 42 30.84 12.79 2.79
C ASN A 42 30.96 13.98 1.82
N THR A 43 30.67 13.77 0.52
CA THR A 43 30.69 14.82 -0.50
C THR A 43 29.40 15.64 -0.51
N ILE A 44 28.25 15.02 -0.22
CA ILE A 44 26.95 15.69 -0.09
C ILE A 44 26.91 16.58 1.16
N ILE A 45 27.45 16.10 2.29
CA ILE A 45 27.52 16.90 3.53
C ILE A 45 28.36 18.18 3.32
N ARG A 46 29.46 18.08 2.57
CA ARG A 46 30.31 19.24 2.23
C ARG A 46 29.65 20.23 1.25
N HIS A 47 28.77 19.77 0.36
CA HIS A 47 28.00 20.66 -0.53
C HIS A 47 26.92 21.43 0.23
N ALA A 48 26.30 20.83 1.26
CA ALA A 48 25.28 21.51 2.07
C ALA A 48 25.86 22.69 2.87
N GLU A 49 27.10 22.58 3.38
CA GLU A 49 27.79 23.68 4.07
C GLU A 49 28.18 24.83 3.10
N LEU A 50 28.55 24.52 1.86
CA LEU A 50 28.91 25.52 0.84
C LEU A 50 27.71 26.30 0.30
N VAL A 51 26.54 25.66 0.16
CA VAL A 51 25.29 26.32 -0.28
C VAL A 51 24.76 27.27 0.81
N SER A 52 24.93 26.91 2.09
CA SER A 52 24.55 27.78 3.21
C SER A 52 25.41 29.06 3.26
N ALA A 53 26.71 28.98 2.94
CA ALA A 53 27.59 30.14 2.89
C ALA A 53 27.30 31.10 1.72
N SER A 54 26.88 30.58 0.55
CA SER A 54 26.56 31.40 -0.64
C SER A 54 25.35 32.31 -0.43
N HIS A 55 24.33 31.84 0.30
CA HIS A 55 23.07 32.55 0.51
C HIS A 55 23.21 33.77 1.46
N VAL A 56 24.24 33.78 2.31
CA VAL A 56 24.57 34.90 3.23
C VAL A 56 25.23 36.06 2.48
N THR A 57 26.06 35.77 1.46
CA THR A 57 26.72 36.80 0.64
C THR A 57 25.76 37.53 -0.31
N GLU A 58 24.70 36.88 -0.77
CA GLU A 58 23.75 37.48 -1.71
C GLU A 58 22.68 38.34 -1.01
N THR A 59 22.41 38.06 0.27
CA THR A 59 21.54 38.90 1.13
C THR A 59 22.24 40.19 1.59
N LEU A 60 23.55 40.16 1.87
CA LEU A 60 24.32 41.36 2.22
C LEU A 60 24.41 42.39 1.07
N LYS A 61 24.46 41.93 -0.20
CA LYS A 61 24.50 42.83 -1.36
C LYS A 61 23.17 43.53 -1.66
N ARG A 62 22.04 43.00 -1.18
CA ARG A 62 20.70 43.61 -1.37
C ARG A 62 20.35 44.66 -0.31
N VAL A 63 21.13 44.81 0.77
CA VAL A 63 20.86 45.76 1.85
C VAL A 63 21.60 47.11 1.68
N GLN A 64 22.51 47.24 0.71
CA GLN A 64 23.39 48.41 0.56
C GLN A 64 23.18 49.25 -0.72
N GLY A 65 22.04 49.12 -1.39
CA GLY A 65 21.72 49.86 -2.60
C GLY A 65 20.47 50.72 -2.47
N ASP A 66 20.52 51.78 -1.66
CA ASP A 66 19.65 52.96 -1.80
C ASP A 66 20.22 54.13 -0.98
N ASN A 67 20.99 55.01 -1.63
CA ASN A 67 20.93 56.46 -1.42
C ASN A 67 21.84 57.18 -2.42
N LYS A 68 21.20 58.02 -3.24
CA LYS A 68 21.80 58.86 -4.26
C LYS A 68 21.99 60.26 -3.67
N ILE A 69 23.23 60.73 -3.52
CA ILE A 69 23.55 62.17 -3.51
C ILE A 69 24.85 62.38 -4.29
N GLU A 70 24.78 63.28 -5.27
CA GLU A 70 25.87 63.74 -6.13
C GLU A 70 26.94 64.52 -5.34
N HIS A 71 28.21 64.37 -5.68
CA HIS A 71 29.05 65.51 -6.07
C HIS A 71 30.39 65.09 -6.70
N LYS A 72 30.86 66.01 -7.53
CA LYS A 72 31.96 66.05 -8.50
C LYS A 72 33.36 66.02 -7.87
N THR A 73 34.35 65.47 -8.59
CA THR A 73 35.69 66.06 -8.94
C THR A 73 36.89 65.08 -8.86
N LEU A 74 37.62 65.06 -9.99
CA LEU A 74 39.04 64.75 -10.27
C LEU A 74 40.01 64.30 -9.15
N CYS A 75 40.81 63.25 -9.40
CA CYS A 75 42.24 63.31 -9.83
C CYS A 75 42.94 61.94 -9.71
N HIS A 76 43.92 61.71 -10.59
CA HIS A 76 44.88 60.59 -10.65
C HIS A 76 45.73 60.44 -9.38
N SER A 77 46.12 59.19 -9.06
CA SER A 77 47.53 58.79 -8.89
C SER A 77 47.67 57.27 -8.62
N GLU A 78 48.64 56.66 -9.29
CA GLU A 78 49.07 55.27 -9.18
C GLU A 78 49.56 54.88 -7.78
N LEU A 79 49.40 53.59 -7.43
CA LEU A 79 50.45 52.75 -6.78
C LEU A 79 49.93 51.32 -6.67
N GLY A 80 50.59 50.40 -7.37
CA GLY A 80 50.25 48.98 -7.39
C GLY A 80 50.66 48.22 -6.12
N SER A 81 50.14 47.01 -5.97
CA SER A 81 50.95 45.84 -5.64
C SER A 81 50.15 44.55 -5.87
N GLU A 82 50.88 43.54 -6.32
CA GLU A 82 50.48 42.20 -6.69
C GLU A 82 49.82 41.40 -5.55
N SER A 83 48.70 40.70 -5.83
CA SER A 83 48.35 39.44 -5.12
C SER A 83 47.26 38.61 -5.82
N LYS A 84 47.28 38.45 -7.15
CA LYS A 84 46.29 37.60 -7.87
C LYS A 84 46.72 36.14 -8.11
N GLY A 85 47.88 35.72 -7.60
CA GLY A 85 48.47 34.42 -7.95
C GLY A 85 48.07 33.20 -7.10
N SER A 86 47.51 33.39 -5.89
CA SER A 86 47.43 32.29 -4.91
C SER A 86 46.01 31.70 -4.72
N LEU A 87 44.95 32.51 -4.81
CA LEU A 87 43.58 32.04 -4.61
C LEU A 87 43.06 31.21 -5.81
N ASP A 88 43.48 31.56 -7.02
CA ASP A 88 43.06 30.89 -8.26
C ASP A 88 43.63 29.46 -8.34
N ASN A 89 44.80 29.22 -7.77
CA ASN A 89 45.45 27.91 -7.77
C ASN A 89 44.81 26.93 -6.76
N VAL A 90 44.28 27.44 -5.63
CA VAL A 90 43.53 26.63 -4.67
C VAL A 90 42.16 26.23 -5.24
N PHE A 91 41.46 27.15 -5.90
CA PHE A 91 40.19 26.85 -6.57
C PHE A 91 40.35 25.91 -7.78
N LYS A 92 41.44 26.03 -8.55
CA LYS A 92 41.79 25.07 -9.62
C LYS A 92 42.10 23.67 -9.08
N THR A 93 42.76 23.59 -7.93
CA THR A 93 43.15 22.31 -7.31
C THR A 93 41.95 21.60 -6.69
N ALA A 94 41.00 22.33 -6.08
CA ALA A 94 39.74 21.78 -5.59
C ALA A 94 38.81 21.30 -6.73
N LYS A 95 38.77 22.01 -7.87
CA LYS A 95 38.03 21.58 -9.08
C LYS A 95 38.55 20.27 -9.66
N LYS A 96 39.87 20.01 -9.60
CA LYS A 96 40.45 18.72 -10.05
C LYS A 96 40.07 17.55 -9.15
N ALA A 97 39.75 17.78 -7.88
CA ALA A 97 39.38 16.73 -6.93
C ALA A 97 37.88 16.37 -6.94
N LEU A 98 37.04 17.16 -7.62
CA LEU A 98 35.57 17.01 -7.64
C LEU A 98 34.98 16.85 -9.05
N ALA A 99 35.81 16.85 -10.09
CA ALA A 99 35.35 16.59 -11.46
C ALA A 99 35.20 15.08 -11.67
N PHE A 100 34.00 14.56 -11.44
CA PHE A 100 33.63 13.22 -11.91
C PHE A 100 33.71 13.21 -13.43
N THR A 101 34.37 12.20 -13.99
CA THR A 101 34.40 12.04 -15.44
C THR A 101 32.99 11.71 -15.93
N LEU A 102 32.63 12.18 -17.13
CA LEU A 102 31.35 11.85 -17.76
C LEU A 102 31.12 10.32 -17.79
N ALA A 103 32.19 9.57 -18.06
CA ALA A 103 32.18 8.11 -18.05
C ALA A 103 31.86 7.53 -16.65
N GLU A 104 32.44 8.07 -15.59
CA GLU A 104 32.17 7.62 -14.22
C GLU A 104 30.71 7.86 -13.83
N THR A 105 30.16 9.04 -14.15
CA THR A 105 28.73 9.31 -13.91
C THR A 105 27.80 8.42 -14.75
N LEU A 106 28.16 8.10 -16.00
CA LEU A 106 27.39 7.21 -16.87
C LEU A 106 27.37 5.78 -16.36
N ILE A 107 28.51 5.28 -15.86
CA ILE A 107 28.59 3.95 -15.26
C ILE A 107 27.72 3.89 -14.00
N VAL A 108 27.76 4.91 -13.14
CA VAL A 108 26.94 4.95 -11.92
C VAL A 108 25.45 5.01 -12.24
N MET A 109 25.02 5.87 -13.17
CA MET A 109 23.62 5.96 -13.60
C MET A 109 23.17 4.66 -14.29
N GLY A 110 24.05 4.01 -15.05
CA GLY A 110 23.81 2.70 -15.66
C GLY A 110 23.62 1.60 -14.61
N ILE A 111 24.47 1.54 -13.59
CA ILE A 111 24.35 0.57 -12.50
C ILE A 111 23.07 0.81 -11.70
N ILE A 112 22.75 2.06 -11.35
CA ILE A 112 21.51 2.41 -10.65
C ILE A 112 20.31 2.04 -11.52
N GLY A 113 20.35 2.30 -12.83
CA GLY A 113 19.29 1.94 -13.76
C GLY A 113 19.01 0.43 -13.82
N VAL A 114 20.07 -0.39 -13.92
CA VAL A 114 19.93 -1.86 -13.92
C VAL A 114 19.42 -2.38 -12.59
N VAL A 115 19.96 -1.91 -11.46
CA VAL A 115 19.53 -2.35 -10.13
C VAL A 115 18.09 -1.92 -9.84
N ALA A 116 17.71 -0.69 -10.20
CA ALA A 116 16.35 -0.20 -10.09
C ALA A 116 15.38 -1.04 -10.94
N ALA A 117 15.75 -1.35 -12.19
CA ALA A 117 14.96 -2.21 -13.07
C ALA A 117 14.73 -3.62 -12.51
N LEU A 118 15.72 -4.19 -11.80
CA LEU A 118 15.60 -5.51 -11.18
C LEU A 118 14.82 -5.49 -9.84
N THR A 119 14.82 -4.37 -9.12
CA THR A 119 14.25 -4.28 -7.77
C THR A 119 12.83 -3.71 -7.75
N ILE A 120 12.51 -2.74 -8.61
CA ILE A 120 11.22 -2.04 -8.63
C ILE A 120 10.03 -2.98 -8.93
N PRO A 121 10.08 -3.93 -9.88
CA PRO A 121 8.92 -4.76 -10.20
C PRO A 121 8.47 -5.64 -9.03
N ASN A 122 9.43 -6.22 -8.29
CA ASN A 122 9.13 -7.18 -7.23
C ASN A 122 8.71 -6.51 -5.92
N LEU A 123 9.23 -5.29 -5.67
CA LEU A 123 8.82 -4.49 -4.50
C LEU A 123 7.40 -3.94 -4.68
N ASN A 124 7.05 -3.45 -5.87
CA ASN A 124 5.75 -2.81 -6.11
C ASN A 124 4.59 -3.78 -5.92
N ALA A 125 4.66 -4.98 -6.51
CA ALA A 125 3.58 -5.97 -6.40
C ALA A 125 3.41 -6.50 -4.97
N SER A 126 4.50 -6.83 -4.27
CA SER A 126 4.42 -7.37 -2.91
C SER A 126 4.04 -6.33 -1.85
N THR A 127 4.32 -5.05 -2.09
CA THR A 127 3.93 -3.95 -1.20
C THR A 127 2.46 -3.59 -1.39
N ALA A 128 1.98 -3.53 -2.63
CA ALA A 128 0.58 -3.25 -2.93
C ALA A 128 -0.37 -4.29 -2.29
N ASP A 129 0.00 -5.58 -2.33
CA ASP A 129 -0.80 -6.63 -1.68
C ASP A 129 -0.89 -6.41 -0.16
N LYS A 130 0.24 -6.07 0.49
CA LYS A 130 0.26 -5.82 1.94
C LYS A 130 -0.56 -4.61 2.35
N GLU A 131 -0.53 -3.55 1.54
CA GLU A 131 -1.35 -2.35 1.78
C GLU A 131 -2.84 -2.69 1.75
N LYS A 132 -3.27 -3.50 0.77
CA LYS A 132 -4.66 -3.96 0.65
C LYS A 132 -5.08 -4.82 1.85
N VAL A 133 -4.24 -5.75 2.28
CA VAL A 133 -4.48 -6.59 3.47
C VAL A 133 -4.66 -5.71 4.72
N ALA A 134 -3.75 -4.76 4.92
CA ALA A 134 -3.82 -3.83 6.06
C ALA A 134 -5.09 -2.96 6.00
N LYS A 135 -5.47 -2.47 4.82
CA LYS A 135 -6.70 -1.69 4.63
C LYS A 135 -7.94 -2.52 4.93
N LEU A 136 -8.01 -3.77 4.45
CA LEU A 136 -9.14 -4.66 4.72
C LEU A 136 -9.28 -4.96 6.22
N LYS A 137 -8.19 -5.26 6.93
CA LYS A 137 -8.20 -5.48 8.38
C LYS A 137 -8.67 -4.27 9.18
N LYS A 138 -8.25 -3.08 8.75
CA LYS A 138 -8.75 -1.82 9.32
C LYS A 138 -10.26 -1.67 9.11
N ILE A 139 -10.76 -1.96 7.90
CA ILE A 139 -12.21 -1.90 7.62
C ILE A 139 -12.97 -2.92 8.45
N TYR A 140 -12.47 -4.15 8.56
CA TYR A 140 -13.05 -5.18 9.44
C TYR A 140 -13.19 -4.67 10.88
N SER A 141 -12.11 -4.13 11.45
CA SER A 141 -12.10 -3.59 12.82
C SER A 141 -13.08 -2.42 12.97
N ASN A 142 -13.14 -1.52 11.98
CA ASN A 142 -14.06 -0.38 12.00
C ASN A 142 -15.53 -0.82 11.90
N LEU A 143 -15.84 -1.85 11.11
CA LEU A 143 -17.18 -2.40 10.98
C LEU A 143 -17.60 -3.10 12.26
N GLU A 144 -16.75 -3.94 12.84
CA GLU A 144 -17.00 -4.62 14.12
C GLU A 144 -17.31 -3.60 15.24
N ASP A 145 -16.48 -2.56 15.35
CA ASP A 145 -16.66 -1.46 16.30
C ASP A 145 -17.94 -0.65 16.03
N ALA A 146 -18.28 -0.38 14.76
CA ALA A 146 -19.52 0.30 14.40
C ALA A 146 -20.77 -0.54 14.73
N ILE A 147 -20.74 -1.84 14.47
CA ILE A 147 -21.82 -2.78 14.80
C ILE A 147 -22.00 -2.86 16.32
N GLY A 148 -20.90 -3.02 17.08
CA GLY A 148 -20.96 -3.07 18.54
C GLY A 148 -21.55 -1.80 19.16
N ARG A 149 -21.20 -0.62 18.63
CA ARG A 149 -21.82 0.65 19.05
C ARG A 149 -23.28 0.76 18.64
N ALA A 150 -23.64 0.32 17.44
CA ALA A 150 -25.02 0.29 16.99
C ALA A 150 -25.88 -0.60 17.89
N GLN A 151 -25.36 -1.75 18.32
CA GLN A 151 -26.03 -2.63 19.26
C GLN A 151 -26.17 -2.01 20.65
N ALA A 152 -25.14 -1.30 21.12
CA ALA A 152 -25.18 -0.61 22.40
C ALA A 152 -26.24 0.52 22.45
N VAL A 153 -26.51 1.18 21.32
CA VAL A 153 -27.48 2.29 21.22
C VAL A 153 -28.88 1.82 20.83
N TYR A 154 -28.98 0.89 19.88
CA TYR A 154 -30.26 0.48 19.27
C TYR A 154 -30.77 -0.89 19.76
N GLY A 155 -30.08 -1.51 20.71
CA GLY A 155 -30.35 -2.87 21.17
C GLY A 155 -29.76 -3.94 20.25
N PRO A 156 -29.89 -5.23 20.61
CA PRO A 156 -29.42 -6.35 19.79
C PRO A 156 -30.06 -6.32 18.40
N THR A 157 -29.41 -6.90 17.39
CA THR A 157 -29.87 -6.80 16.00
C THR A 157 -31.23 -7.47 15.76
N SER A 158 -31.64 -8.40 16.64
CA SER A 158 -33.00 -8.97 16.69
C SER A 158 -34.09 -7.91 16.85
N ASP A 159 -33.81 -6.85 17.60
CA ASP A 159 -34.78 -5.80 17.95
C ASP A 159 -34.90 -4.75 16.84
N TRP A 160 -34.08 -4.87 15.80
CA TRP A 160 -34.08 -3.96 14.67
C TRP A 160 -35.25 -4.23 13.71
N SER A 161 -35.98 -5.33 13.93
CA SER A 161 -37.15 -5.75 13.13
C SER A 161 -36.83 -5.95 11.64
N LEU A 162 -35.59 -6.29 11.30
CA LEU A 162 -35.14 -6.41 9.90
C LEU A 162 -35.86 -7.53 9.13
N MET A 163 -36.36 -8.54 9.85
CA MET A 163 -37.09 -9.68 9.27
C MET A 163 -38.54 -9.39 8.90
N THR A 164 -39.13 -8.35 9.49
CA THR A 164 -40.55 -8.00 9.30
C THR A 164 -40.74 -6.88 8.29
N LEU A 165 -39.65 -6.26 7.85
CA LEU A 165 -39.62 -5.13 6.92
C LEU A 165 -39.45 -5.63 5.47
N GLY A 166 -39.86 -4.81 4.51
CA GLY A 166 -39.46 -5.00 3.11
C GLY A 166 -37.95 -4.82 2.97
N GLY A 167 -37.36 -5.40 1.91
CA GLY A 167 -35.90 -5.44 1.75
C GLY A 167 -35.25 -4.04 1.75
N ASN A 168 -35.95 -3.04 1.22
CA ASN A 168 -35.46 -1.65 1.16
C ASN A 168 -35.51 -0.98 2.53
N GLU A 169 -36.61 -1.12 3.28
CA GLU A 169 -36.72 -0.57 4.62
C GLU A 169 -35.77 -1.27 5.60
N ALA A 170 -35.62 -2.60 5.48
CA ALA A 170 -34.68 -3.37 6.28
C ALA A 170 -33.24 -2.90 6.03
N SER A 171 -32.84 -2.79 4.76
CA SER A 171 -31.48 -2.38 4.39
C SER A 171 -31.19 -0.94 4.78
N THR A 172 -32.16 -0.04 4.62
CA THR A 172 -32.07 1.36 5.08
C THR A 172 -31.88 1.42 6.58
N ARG A 173 -32.72 0.73 7.35
CA ARG A 173 -32.65 0.74 8.82
C ARG A 173 -31.31 0.18 9.32
N ALA A 174 -30.87 -0.95 8.77
CA ALA A 174 -29.57 -1.52 9.13
C ALA A 174 -28.43 -0.54 8.82
N ALA A 175 -28.48 0.07 7.64
CA ALA A 175 -27.44 0.98 7.18
C ALA A 175 -27.41 2.30 7.93
N GLU A 176 -28.54 2.86 8.35
CA GLU A 176 -28.60 4.07 9.18
C GLU A 176 -28.03 3.79 10.57
N ARG A 177 -28.49 2.71 11.22
CA ARG A 177 -28.02 2.33 12.57
C ARG A 177 -26.52 2.07 12.64
N ILE A 178 -25.96 1.38 11.63
CA ILE A 178 -24.52 1.13 11.55
C ILE A 178 -23.78 2.38 11.05
N GLY A 179 -24.37 3.11 10.11
CA GLY A 179 -23.82 4.30 9.47
C GLY A 179 -23.50 5.44 10.44
N ASP A 180 -24.29 5.61 11.50
CA ASP A 180 -24.06 6.59 12.58
C ASP A 180 -22.68 6.46 13.24
N PHE A 181 -22.10 5.27 13.20
CA PHE A 181 -20.83 4.94 13.82
C PHE A 181 -19.69 4.77 12.82
N LEU A 182 -19.94 5.06 11.54
CA LEU A 182 -18.96 5.06 10.48
C LEU A 182 -18.57 6.50 10.12
N LYS A 183 -17.31 6.68 9.70
CA LYS A 183 -16.83 7.97 9.17
C LYS A 183 -17.28 8.15 7.73
N VAL A 184 -18.56 8.44 7.52
CA VAL A 184 -19.16 8.62 6.18
C VAL A 184 -18.77 9.98 5.60
N SER A 185 -18.38 9.99 4.32
CA SER A 185 -18.13 11.21 3.53
C SER A 185 -19.21 11.48 2.48
N LYS A 186 -19.89 10.43 1.99
CA LYS A 186 -21.03 10.55 1.08
C LYS A 186 -22.04 9.43 1.35
N THR A 187 -23.31 9.81 1.45
CA THR A 187 -24.43 8.88 1.50
C THR A 187 -25.09 8.81 0.13
N CYS A 188 -25.22 7.60 -0.41
CA CYS A 188 -25.89 7.34 -1.68
C CYS A 188 -27.27 6.70 -1.51
N GLY A 189 -27.62 6.28 -0.29
CA GLY A 189 -28.88 5.59 -0.01
C GLY A 189 -29.08 4.37 -0.90
N LEU A 190 -30.34 4.11 -1.25
CA LEU A 190 -30.74 3.03 -2.16
C LEU A 190 -30.64 3.42 -3.65
N THR A 191 -30.23 4.66 -3.96
CA THR A 191 -30.22 5.16 -5.35
C THR A 191 -29.35 4.27 -6.24
N ALA A 192 -29.96 3.70 -7.29
CA ALA A 192 -29.25 2.91 -8.29
C ALA A 192 -28.21 3.77 -9.02
N ASN A 193 -27.09 3.17 -9.44
CA ASN A 193 -26.03 3.85 -10.19
C ASN A 193 -25.44 5.11 -9.53
N SER A 194 -25.53 5.24 -8.20
CA SER A 194 -25.13 6.43 -7.43
C SER A 194 -23.60 6.64 -7.29
N ALA A 195 -22.80 5.86 -8.03
CA ALA A 195 -21.34 5.86 -8.01
C ALA A 195 -20.74 5.71 -6.59
N CYS A 196 -21.43 5.02 -5.68
CA CYS A 196 -20.90 4.64 -4.37
C CYS A 196 -20.41 3.18 -4.31
N LEU A 197 -20.80 2.37 -5.29
CA LEU A 197 -20.30 1.02 -5.52
C LEU A 197 -20.10 0.81 -7.02
N PRO A 198 -19.22 -0.12 -7.41
CA PRO A 198 -18.98 -0.45 -8.80
C PRO A 198 -20.22 -1.05 -9.47
N THR A 199 -20.42 -0.72 -10.74
CA THR A 199 -21.49 -1.27 -11.57
C THR A 199 -21.05 -2.52 -12.35
N ASN A 200 -19.74 -2.73 -12.51
CA ASN A 200 -19.20 -3.85 -13.27
C ASN A 200 -18.21 -4.64 -12.42
N VAL A 201 -18.73 -5.63 -11.69
CA VAL A 201 -17.90 -6.50 -10.85
C VAL A 201 -17.54 -7.78 -11.58
N LYS A 202 -16.34 -8.30 -11.31
CA LYS A 202 -15.83 -9.55 -11.87
C LYS A 202 -15.51 -10.54 -10.77
N TYR A 203 -15.68 -11.81 -11.09
CA TYR A 203 -15.04 -12.89 -10.36
C TYR A 203 -13.53 -12.89 -10.58
N LEU A 204 -12.79 -13.60 -9.72
CA LEU A 204 -11.32 -13.65 -9.80
C LEU A 204 -10.79 -14.28 -11.10
N ASN A 205 -11.54 -15.20 -11.70
CA ASN A 205 -11.28 -15.79 -13.02
C ASN A 205 -11.57 -14.83 -14.20
N GLY A 206 -12.08 -13.62 -13.93
CA GLY A 206 -12.36 -12.58 -14.92
C GLY A 206 -13.77 -12.61 -15.53
N THR A 207 -14.61 -13.61 -15.20
CA THR A 207 -16.00 -13.63 -15.68
C THR A 207 -16.84 -12.57 -14.97
N ALA A 208 -17.82 -12.00 -15.66
CA ALA A 208 -18.72 -11.01 -15.06
C ALA A 208 -19.47 -11.62 -13.86
N PHE A 209 -19.53 -10.87 -12.77
CA PHE A 209 -20.42 -11.15 -11.66
C PHE A 209 -21.82 -10.66 -12.06
N ALA A 210 -22.83 -11.53 -11.95
CA ALA A 210 -24.21 -11.22 -12.37
C ALA A 210 -25.13 -10.87 -11.19
N GLY A 211 -24.58 -10.72 -9.97
CA GLY A 211 -25.37 -10.56 -8.75
C GLY A 211 -25.98 -11.88 -8.25
N GLY A 212 -26.41 -11.89 -6.99
CA GLY A 212 -27.14 -13.01 -6.38
C GLY A 212 -27.36 -12.78 -4.88
N THR A 213 -28.61 -12.92 -4.43
CA THR A 213 -29.13 -12.58 -3.09
C THR A 213 -28.52 -13.37 -1.93
N SER A 214 -27.61 -14.32 -2.19
CA SER A 214 -27.09 -15.27 -1.19
C SER A 214 -25.58 -15.20 -0.98
N VAL A 215 -24.95 -14.18 -1.55
CA VAL A 215 -23.49 -14.01 -1.49
C VAL A 215 -23.28 -12.55 -1.15
N SER A 216 -22.41 -12.22 -0.19
CA SER A 216 -22.20 -10.88 0.41
C SER A 216 -21.72 -9.76 -0.54
N TYR A 217 -22.15 -9.81 -1.79
CA TYR A 217 -21.70 -9.05 -2.94
C TYR A 217 -22.94 -8.70 -3.77
N GLU A 218 -23.37 -7.44 -3.70
CA GLU A 218 -24.41 -6.93 -4.59
C GLU A 218 -23.86 -5.79 -5.46
N LEU A 219 -24.30 -5.77 -6.71
CA LEU A 219 -23.89 -4.80 -7.72
C LEU A 219 -24.69 -3.51 -7.57
N ALA A 220 -24.08 -2.36 -7.87
CA ALA A 220 -24.82 -1.09 -7.99
C ALA A 220 -25.83 -1.05 -9.16
N SER A 221 -25.83 -2.09 -10.01
CA SER A 221 -26.60 -2.16 -11.26
C SER A 221 -27.62 -3.30 -11.23
N GLY A 222 -28.85 -2.98 -10.84
CA GLY A 222 -30.01 -3.87 -10.92
C GLY A 222 -31.15 -3.27 -10.11
N ASN A 223 -32.35 -3.25 -10.69
CA ASN A 223 -33.57 -2.57 -10.24
C ASN A 223 -33.69 -2.40 -8.72
N GLU A 224 -33.90 -1.15 -8.29
CA GLU A 224 -34.14 -0.74 -6.88
C GLU A 224 -33.25 -1.50 -5.89
N SER A 225 -31.98 -1.11 -5.84
CA SER A 225 -30.97 -1.81 -5.03
C SER A 225 -31.46 -1.92 -3.58
N TYR A 226 -31.68 -3.15 -3.10
CA TYR A 226 -31.82 -3.49 -1.69
C TYR A 226 -30.50 -3.26 -0.92
N VAL A 227 -29.66 -2.34 -1.39
CA VAL A 227 -28.32 -2.05 -0.93
C VAL A 227 -28.24 -0.57 -0.67
N TYR A 228 -28.14 -0.23 0.59
CA TYR A 228 -27.87 1.12 1.03
C TYR A 228 -26.37 1.39 0.95
N LYS A 229 -25.98 2.50 0.35
CA LYS A 229 -24.57 2.73 -0.05
C LYS A 229 -23.96 3.95 0.61
N TYR A 230 -22.69 3.81 1.00
CA TYR A 230 -21.85 4.86 1.56
C TYR A 230 -20.50 4.93 0.85
N ILE A 231 -19.88 6.11 0.89
CA ILE A 231 -18.44 6.28 0.77
C ILE A 231 -17.92 6.77 2.11
N LEU A 232 -16.88 6.14 2.61
CA LEU A 232 -16.20 6.53 3.84
C LEU A 232 -15.17 7.64 3.58
N ALA A 233 -14.71 8.28 4.66
CA ALA A 233 -13.71 9.36 4.59
C ALA A 233 -12.36 8.92 3.99
N ASP A 234 -12.03 7.62 4.02
CA ASP A 234 -10.83 7.06 3.40
C ASP A 234 -11.05 6.51 1.98
N GLY A 235 -12.20 6.86 1.37
CA GLY A 235 -12.56 6.53 0.00
C GLY A 235 -13.09 5.12 -0.19
N THR A 236 -13.24 4.32 0.86
CA THR A 236 -13.83 2.98 0.80
C THR A 236 -15.33 3.07 0.48
N GLY A 237 -15.77 2.27 -0.49
CA GLY A 237 -17.19 2.08 -0.79
C GLY A 237 -17.79 0.97 0.05
N ILE A 238 -18.97 1.20 0.63
CA ILE A 238 -19.69 0.20 1.43
C ILE A 238 -21.12 0.11 0.93
N GLY A 239 -21.58 -1.10 0.68
CA GLY A 239 -23.00 -1.46 0.52
C GLY A 239 -23.46 -2.29 1.69
N ILE A 240 -24.67 -2.00 2.17
CA ILE A 240 -25.32 -2.71 3.28
C ILE A 240 -26.69 -3.18 2.80
N GLN A 241 -26.93 -4.47 2.89
CA GLN A 241 -28.21 -5.11 2.59
C GLN A 241 -28.67 -5.90 3.81
N ALA A 242 -29.96 -5.84 4.13
CA ALA A 242 -30.59 -6.75 5.09
C ALA A 242 -31.57 -7.67 4.35
N ALA A 243 -31.30 -8.98 4.39
CA ALA A 243 -32.13 -9.98 3.72
C ALA A 243 -31.99 -11.35 4.41
N CYS A 244 -33.07 -12.13 4.40
CA CYS A 244 -33.07 -13.55 4.81
C CYS A 244 -32.45 -13.84 6.18
N GLY A 245 -32.51 -12.90 7.13
CA GLY A 245 -31.94 -13.09 8.47
C GLY A 245 -30.46 -12.79 8.59
N HIS A 246 -29.92 -12.02 7.64
CA HIS A 246 -28.55 -11.57 7.65
C HIS A 246 -28.46 -10.09 7.25
N VAL A 247 -27.43 -9.40 7.74
CA VAL A 247 -26.96 -8.13 7.17
C VAL A 247 -25.69 -8.42 6.38
N PHE A 248 -25.72 -8.19 5.08
CA PHE A 248 -24.59 -8.36 4.18
C PHE A 248 -23.90 -7.02 3.93
N PHE A 249 -22.56 -7.04 3.96
CA PHE A 249 -21.72 -5.91 3.63
C PHE A 249 -20.92 -6.23 2.38
N THR A 250 -20.99 -5.35 1.39
CA THR A 250 -20.07 -5.32 0.25
C THR A 250 -19.11 -4.16 0.45
N VAL A 251 -17.82 -4.44 0.52
CA VAL A 251 -16.78 -3.46 0.76
C VAL A 251 -15.86 -3.38 -0.44
N ASP A 252 -15.77 -2.20 -1.03
CA ASP A 252 -14.79 -1.84 -2.05
C ASP A 252 -13.66 -1.03 -1.39
N ILE A 253 -12.49 -1.66 -1.24
CA ILE A 253 -11.39 -1.09 -0.45
C ILE A 253 -10.72 0.10 -1.15
N ASP A 254 -10.75 0.20 -2.47
CA ASP A 254 -10.13 1.33 -3.20
C ASP A 254 -11.17 2.30 -3.79
N GLY A 255 -12.45 1.92 -3.72
CA GLY A 255 -13.60 2.77 -4.01
C GLY A 255 -14.11 2.57 -5.44
N PRO A 256 -15.35 3.02 -5.72
CA PRO A 256 -16.17 2.56 -6.85
C PRO A 256 -15.65 2.91 -8.24
N SER A 257 -14.60 3.73 -8.34
CA SER A 257 -14.01 4.18 -9.61
C SER A 257 -12.52 3.82 -9.71
N LYS A 258 -11.98 3.07 -8.75
CA LYS A 258 -10.58 2.63 -8.72
C LYS A 258 -10.53 1.10 -8.75
N GLY A 259 -9.32 0.58 -8.90
CA GLY A 259 -9.09 -0.85 -8.82
C GLY A 259 -9.56 -1.65 -10.05
N ALA A 260 -9.52 -2.97 -9.88
CA ALA A 260 -9.92 -3.97 -10.84
C ALA A 260 -11.42 -4.34 -10.75
N GLN A 261 -12.12 -3.87 -9.71
CA GLN A 261 -13.53 -4.19 -9.44
C GLN A 261 -13.76 -5.71 -9.45
N THR A 262 -12.90 -6.43 -8.74
CA THR A 262 -12.82 -7.88 -8.72
C THR A 262 -12.98 -8.42 -7.29
N ILE A 263 -13.93 -9.35 -7.14
CA ILE A 263 -14.19 -10.05 -5.88
C ILE A 263 -12.92 -10.76 -5.41
N GLY A 264 -12.60 -10.60 -4.13
CA GLY A 264 -11.41 -11.15 -3.51
C GLY A 264 -10.11 -10.43 -3.90
N LYS A 265 -10.17 -9.26 -4.54
CA LYS A 265 -8.97 -8.46 -4.87
C LYS A 265 -9.06 -7.01 -4.40
N ASP A 266 -10.21 -6.40 -4.60
CA ASP A 266 -10.56 -5.07 -4.07
C ASP A 266 -11.99 -5.02 -3.55
N LEU A 267 -12.87 -5.93 -3.99
CA LEU A 267 -14.16 -6.16 -3.37
C LEU A 267 -14.13 -7.33 -2.38
N PHE A 268 -14.62 -7.09 -1.17
CA PHE A 268 -14.70 -8.07 -0.09
C PHE A 268 -16.08 -8.02 0.57
N GLY A 269 -16.55 -9.18 0.98
CA GLY A 269 -17.85 -9.38 1.59
C GLY A 269 -17.73 -9.73 3.06
N PHE A 270 -18.66 -9.21 3.87
CA PHE A 270 -18.86 -9.58 5.27
C PHE A 270 -20.36 -9.81 5.54
N ASN A 271 -20.70 -10.45 6.65
CA ASN A 271 -22.09 -10.58 7.08
C ASN A 271 -22.23 -10.58 8.60
N VAL A 272 -23.42 -10.23 9.08
CA VAL A 272 -23.85 -10.42 10.47
C VAL A 272 -25.09 -11.30 10.44
N ASP A 273 -25.07 -12.36 11.25
CA ASP A 273 -26.21 -13.26 11.37
C ASP A 273 -27.21 -12.71 12.39
N LEU A 274 -28.47 -12.58 11.95
CA LEU A 274 -29.58 -12.08 12.76
C LEU A 274 -30.46 -13.22 13.31
N LEU A 275 -30.27 -14.45 12.83
CA LEU A 275 -31.10 -15.60 13.19
C LEU A 275 -30.54 -16.36 14.40
N ASN A 276 -31.44 -16.71 15.31
CA ASN A 276 -31.22 -17.65 16.41
C ASN A 276 -31.04 -19.07 15.87
N SER A 277 -29.86 -19.40 15.36
CA SER A 277 -29.38 -20.78 15.48
C SER A 277 -28.64 -20.87 16.81
N ASN A 278 -28.74 -22.00 17.50
CA ASN A 278 -28.16 -22.27 18.84
C ASN A 278 -26.62 -22.30 18.84
N THR A 279 -25.99 -21.31 18.21
CA THR A 279 -24.55 -21.16 18.08
C THR A 279 -24.17 -19.78 18.61
N ASP A 280 -23.04 -19.71 19.29
CA ASP A 280 -22.49 -18.57 20.03
C ASP A 280 -22.06 -17.38 19.12
N ARG A 281 -22.69 -17.24 17.94
CA ARG A 281 -22.24 -16.41 16.81
C ARG A 281 -23.18 -15.26 16.44
N ARG A 282 -24.25 -15.04 17.20
CA ARG A 282 -25.16 -13.90 16.98
C ARG A 282 -24.36 -12.61 17.07
N ASP A 283 -24.74 -11.63 16.26
CA ASP A 283 -24.24 -10.26 16.41
C ASP A 283 -22.74 -10.06 16.11
N ILE A 284 -22.03 -11.08 15.61
CA ILE A 284 -20.61 -11.02 15.25
C ILE A 284 -20.46 -10.73 13.74
N LEU A 285 -19.47 -9.90 13.39
CA LEU A 285 -19.07 -9.69 12.00
C LEU A 285 -18.29 -10.89 11.46
N LEU A 286 -18.90 -11.59 10.51
CA LEU A 286 -18.37 -12.78 9.84
C LEU A 286 -17.74 -12.41 8.50
N THR A 287 -16.71 -13.17 8.12
CA THR A 287 -15.99 -13.00 6.84
C THR A 287 -16.44 -13.98 5.76
N ASP A 288 -17.34 -14.91 6.09
CA ASP A 288 -18.01 -15.77 5.12
C ASP A 288 -19.46 -16.08 5.52
N ALA A 289 -20.27 -16.35 4.49
CA ALA A 289 -21.69 -16.67 4.59
C ALA A 289 -21.97 -18.14 4.94
N THR A 290 -20.94 -18.94 5.25
CA THR A 290 -21.17 -20.33 5.66
C THR A 290 -21.51 -20.37 7.13
N THR A 291 -22.44 -21.26 7.51
CA THR A 291 -22.95 -21.46 8.89
C THR A 291 -21.87 -21.73 9.95
N ASN A 292 -20.59 -21.82 9.56
CA ASN A 292 -19.46 -22.07 10.42
C ASN A 292 -18.48 -20.90 10.60
N GLY A 293 -18.71 -19.73 10.00
CA GLY A 293 -17.84 -18.54 10.16
C GLY A 293 -16.38 -18.78 9.76
N LEU A 294 -16.14 -19.87 9.05
CA LEU A 294 -14.88 -20.36 8.53
C LEU A 294 -15.29 -21.19 7.32
N MET A 295 -14.86 -20.81 6.13
CA MET A 295 -14.93 -21.67 4.95
C MET A 295 -14.07 -22.92 5.19
N ASN A 296 -14.57 -23.87 5.98
CA ASN A 296 -13.95 -25.14 6.25
C ASN A 296 -14.24 -26.09 5.10
N SER A 297 -13.84 -25.68 3.90
CA SER A 297 -13.73 -26.55 2.75
C SER A 297 -12.29 -27.02 2.67
N SER A 298 -12.09 -28.33 2.66
CA SER A 298 -10.81 -28.95 2.29
C SER A 298 -10.41 -28.61 0.84
N ASN A 299 -11.34 -28.11 0.03
CA ASN A 299 -11.11 -27.74 -1.35
C ASN A 299 -11.56 -26.29 -1.64
N LEU A 300 -10.58 -25.40 -1.82
CA LEU A 300 -10.80 -23.98 -2.11
C LEU A 300 -10.78 -23.65 -3.60
N THR A 301 -10.77 -24.64 -4.49
CA THR A 301 -10.65 -24.41 -5.94
C THR A 301 -11.75 -23.47 -6.48
N ALA A 302 -12.99 -23.65 -6.04
CA ALA A 302 -14.10 -22.78 -6.45
C ALA A 302 -13.94 -21.35 -5.92
N ASN A 303 -13.42 -21.20 -4.70
CA ASN A 303 -13.13 -19.90 -4.08
C ASN A 303 -11.99 -19.19 -4.79
N PHE A 304 -10.93 -19.91 -5.18
CA PHE A 304 -9.82 -19.35 -5.96
C PHE A 304 -10.22 -18.99 -7.39
N LYS A 305 -11.30 -19.58 -7.93
CA LYS A 305 -11.88 -19.17 -9.22
C LYS A 305 -12.77 -17.95 -9.10
N SER A 306 -13.62 -17.90 -8.09
CA SER A 306 -14.64 -16.87 -7.95
C SER A 306 -14.13 -15.63 -7.19
N GLY A 307 -13.24 -15.82 -6.23
CA GLY A 307 -12.90 -14.83 -5.21
C GLY A 307 -13.83 -14.86 -4.00
N LEU A 308 -14.94 -15.61 -4.07
CA LEU A 308 -15.96 -15.63 -3.02
C LEU A 308 -15.42 -16.24 -1.74
N GLY A 309 -15.73 -15.57 -0.62
CA GLY A 309 -15.27 -15.93 0.72
C GLY A 309 -13.77 -15.76 0.97
N LEU A 310 -12.98 -15.31 -0.02
CA LEU A 310 -11.54 -15.06 0.21
C LEU A 310 -11.29 -13.92 1.21
N THR A 311 -12.32 -13.16 1.63
CA THR A 311 -12.25 -12.31 2.82
C THR A 311 -11.70 -13.08 4.03
N THR A 312 -12.23 -14.28 4.33
CA THR A 312 -11.76 -15.14 5.43
C THR A 312 -10.27 -15.48 5.27
N TRP A 313 -9.84 -15.80 4.05
CA TRP A 313 -8.43 -16.07 3.76
C TRP A 313 -7.55 -14.88 4.11
N VAL A 314 -7.92 -13.68 3.66
CA VAL A 314 -7.10 -12.47 3.86
C VAL A 314 -6.97 -12.13 5.34
N ILE A 315 -8.08 -12.19 6.09
CA ILE A 315 -8.09 -11.85 7.51
C ILE A 315 -7.24 -12.84 8.32
N GLN A 316 -7.36 -14.14 8.06
CA GLN A 316 -6.66 -15.19 8.82
C GLN A 316 -5.20 -15.34 8.44
N ASN A 317 -4.89 -15.30 7.14
CA ASN A 317 -3.55 -15.61 6.64
C ASN A 317 -2.67 -14.37 6.44
N ASP A 318 -3.23 -13.17 6.64
CA ASP A 318 -2.55 -11.88 6.47
C ASP A 318 -1.89 -11.73 5.07
N ASN A 319 -2.53 -12.29 4.04
CA ASN A 319 -2.00 -12.28 2.69
C ASN A 319 -3.10 -12.42 1.62
N MET A 320 -2.72 -12.13 0.38
CA MET A 320 -3.51 -12.40 -0.83
C MET A 320 -2.74 -13.30 -1.79
N ASP A 321 -1.98 -14.27 -1.28
CA ASP A 321 -1.08 -15.10 -2.10
C ASP A 321 -1.83 -15.96 -3.13
N TYR A 322 -3.14 -16.17 -2.96
CA TYR A 322 -4.01 -16.77 -3.98
C TYR A 322 -4.01 -15.99 -5.31
N LEU A 323 -3.68 -14.69 -5.32
CA LEU A 323 -3.53 -13.90 -6.55
C LEU A 323 -2.30 -14.36 -7.39
N LYS A 324 -1.35 -15.05 -6.75
CA LYS A 324 -0.16 -15.64 -7.37
C LYS A 324 -0.39 -17.07 -7.81
N ALA A 325 -1.59 -17.60 -7.60
CA ALA A 325 -2.01 -18.92 -8.04
C ALA A 325 -3.01 -18.82 -9.21
N THR A 326 -3.19 -19.95 -9.90
CA THR A 326 -4.31 -20.19 -10.81
C THR A 326 -5.04 -21.41 -10.28
N ASP A 327 -6.31 -21.26 -9.92
CA ASP A 327 -7.12 -22.33 -9.30
C ASP A 327 -6.44 -22.97 -8.07
N GLY A 328 -5.78 -22.15 -7.26
CA GLY A 328 -5.02 -22.60 -6.07
C GLY A 328 -3.63 -23.15 -6.35
N LYS A 329 -3.23 -23.38 -7.61
CA LYS A 329 -1.88 -23.84 -7.96
C LYS A 329 -0.94 -22.66 -8.18
N CYS A 330 0.15 -22.60 -7.42
CA CYS A 330 1.10 -21.49 -7.50
C CYS A 330 1.79 -21.41 -8.87
N LYS A 331 1.84 -20.21 -9.46
CA LYS A 331 2.46 -19.96 -10.77
C LYS A 331 3.97 -20.23 -10.78
N SER A 332 4.64 -19.96 -9.66
CA SER A 332 6.08 -20.20 -9.46
C SER A 332 6.43 -21.68 -9.30
N ASN A 333 5.53 -22.48 -8.73
CA ASN A 333 5.72 -23.90 -8.48
C ASN A 333 4.36 -24.61 -8.50
N THR A 334 4.04 -25.26 -9.62
CA THR A 334 2.75 -25.92 -9.83
C THR A 334 2.51 -27.14 -8.94
N ARG A 335 3.54 -27.65 -8.24
CA ARG A 335 3.39 -28.69 -7.21
C ARG A 335 2.87 -28.12 -5.88
N LYS A 336 2.98 -26.80 -5.69
CA LYS A 336 2.49 -26.11 -4.50
C LYS A 336 1.03 -25.71 -4.72
N VAL A 337 0.13 -26.35 -3.97
CA VAL A 337 -1.31 -26.07 -3.99
C VAL A 337 -1.66 -25.34 -2.70
N LEU A 338 -2.36 -24.22 -2.83
CA LEU A 338 -2.83 -23.44 -1.71
C LEU A 338 -4.04 -24.09 -1.05
N ASP A 339 -4.00 -24.15 0.27
CA ASP A 339 -5.11 -24.57 1.13
C ASP A 339 -4.93 -23.91 2.52
N TRP A 340 -5.76 -24.28 3.50
CA TRP A 340 -5.67 -23.72 4.86
C TRP A 340 -4.39 -24.09 5.61
N THR A 341 -3.66 -25.11 5.18
CA THR A 341 -2.36 -25.50 5.74
C THR A 341 -1.20 -24.86 4.97
N ASN A 342 -1.36 -24.69 3.67
CA ASN A 342 -0.37 -24.15 2.75
C ASN A 342 -0.87 -22.82 2.18
N THR A 343 -0.61 -21.74 2.90
CA THR A 343 -1.28 -20.45 2.68
C THR A 343 -0.46 -19.45 1.87
N SER A 344 0.67 -19.88 1.28
CA SER A 344 1.63 -19.00 0.61
C SER A 344 2.22 -19.66 -0.64
N CYS A 345 2.49 -18.87 -1.68
CA CYS A 345 3.16 -19.36 -2.90
C CYS A 345 4.69 -19.20 -2.88
N LYS A 346 5.24 -18.69 -1.76
CA LYS A 346 6.68 -18.46 -1.59
C LYS A 346 7.46 -19.70 -1.23
#